data_AF-A0A4R8RC74-F1
#
_entry.id   AF-A0A4R8RC74-F1
#
_cell.length_a   1.000
_cell.length_b   1.000
_cell.length_c   1.000
_cell.angle_alpha   90.00
_cell.angle_beta   90.00
_cell.angle_gamma   90.00
#
_symmetry.space_group_name_H-M   'P 1'
#
loop_
_entity.id
_entity.type
_entity.pdbx_description
1 polymer ?
#
loop_
_entity_poly.entity_id
_entity_poly.type
_entity_poly.pdbx_seq_one_letter_code
_entity_poly.pdbx_strand_id
1 'polypeptide(L)'
;MPPRKTAAEGDKDSSSMSEQERKRLRNRLSQQAFRRRQAERIRELSSRVNVDERSDDERMEALQRENRQLRTQLVEVQTKLSRLLASLQGISDSVSKTLDETTDNGVQTAGDAVASENCSAKTSRDEEQNLQAATLPVPPMDLGPFNGSLPDFDAQLEDATCDFDDALTSPELINVAGTNPFYAQIPNIWSFEYQTGVEPYVTAMEARQESSMILRKDWAPSNSPFSDHIQLLQSLLKSKLAASGFTPGRQASMKGIYQPVLMVLSMFNSMTRPDVMAWYAKTRFFHIIELTAWQLYPSDATFEKLHERYRPTEIQTKHPHPRVIDWIPFPSIRDRLIQLHAANPRIDEIFCEAVTGYVVESNMSELVLGAPPITVHIRVTDLITAMSSASGDESEAAVTLPAPDMTTLFSSPRYARAAFKHLNMDKGASYYKIDPAFYAKYPELFDQSNDLTARGIPLRPKSQKVLTYPRPLDPSTVETYRSFIDFSMDATNTISDAPTGT
;
A
#
# COMPACT_ATOMS: atom_id res chain seq x y z
N MET A 1 34.63 -96.12 -20.47
CA MET A 1 33.34 -95.97 -19.78
C MET A 1 33.27 -94.58 -19.14
N PRO A 2 32.13 -93.88 -19.23
CA PRO A 2 31.95 -92.47 -18.83
C PRO A 2 31.58 -92.37 -17.32
N PRO A 3 31.39 -91.17 -16.73
CA PRO A 3 30.18 -90.40 -16.96
C PRO A 3 30.38 -88.89 -17.21
N ARG A 4 29.36 -88.35 -17.89
CA ARG A 4 29.02 -86.95 -18.20
C ARG A 4 27.78 -86.60 -17.38
N LYS A 5 27.68 -85.37 -16.86
CA LYS A 5 26.45 -84.58 -16.55
C LYS A 5 26.90 -83.24 -15.90
N THR A 6 27.01 -82.11 -16.60
CA THR A 6 25.99 -81.12 -17.06
C THR A 6 25.09 -80.51 -15.98
N ALA A 7 25.29 -79.21 -15.69
CA ALA A 7 24.31 -78.12 -15.53
C ALA A 7 25.09 -76.91 -14.93
N ALA A 8 25.36 -75.83 -15.65
CA ALA A 8 24.48 -74.73 -16.05
C ALA A 8 24.63 -73.53 -15.08
N GLU A 9 24.57 -72.35 -15.70
CA GLU A 9 24.42 -71.00 -15.11
C GLU A 9 25.69 -70.32 -14.62
N GLY A 10 26.06 -69.27 -15.37
CA GLY A 10 27.19 -68.43 -15.07
C GLY A 10 26.86 -67.33 -14.08
N ASP A 11 27.84 -66.49 -13.80
CA ASP A 11 27.54 -65.11 -13.52
C ASP A 11 28.66 -64.19 -14.00
N LYS A 12 28.24 -63.17 -14.75
CA LYS A 12 29.05 -62.01 -15.12
C LYS A 12 29.10 -61.13 -13.89
N ASP A 13 30.06 -61.33 -13.01
CA ASP A 13 30.21 -60.43 -11.86
C ASP A 13 31.03 -59.19 -12.27
N SER A 14 30.45 -58.39 -13.17
CA SER A 14 30.89 -57.01 -13.42
C SER A 14 30.24 -56.10 -12.39
N SER A 15 30.85 -55.99 -11.21
CA SER A 15 30.83 -54.84 -10.30
C SER A 15 29.54 -53.99 -10.36
N SER A 16 28.40 -54.57 -9.97
CA SER A 16 27.18 -53.83 -9.69
C SER A 16 27.34 -53.11 -8.35
N MET A 17 27.71 -51.82 -8.38
CA MET A 17 27.68 -50.96 -7.19
C MET A 17 26.33 -51.11 -6.49
N SER A 18 26.33 -51.45 -5.20
CA SER A 18 25.12 -51.68 -4.42
C SER A 18 24.20 -50.46 -4.50
N GLU A 19 22.88 -50.68 -4.54
CA GLU A 19 21.90 -49.60 -4.56
C GLU A 19 22.09 -48.61 -3.39
N GLN A 20 22.58 -49.10 -2.24
CA GLN A 20 22.94 -48.25 -1.11
C GLN A 20 24.13 -47.32 -1.42
N GLU A 21 25.12 -47.80 -2.17
CA GLU A 21 26.30 -47.03 -2.55
C GLU A 21 25.96 -45.98 -3.61
N ARG A 22 25.09 -46.33 -4.58
CA ARG A 22 24.55 -45.36 -5.56
C ARG A 22 23.74 -44.27 -4.87
N LYS A 23 22.93 -44.61 -3.86
CA LYS A 23 22.14 -43.64 -3.08
C LYS A 23 23.05 -42.71 -2.26
N ARG A 24 24.10 -43.24 -1.64
CA ARG A 24 25.11 -42.43 -0.91
C ARG A 24 25.86 -41.49 -1.84
N LEU A 25 26.28 -41.96 -3.02
CA LEU A 25 26.95 -41.13 -4.02
C LEU A 25 26.03 -40.02 -4.55
N ARG A 26 24.75 -40.32 -4.82
CA ARG A 26 23.76 -39.33 -5.26
C ARG A 26 23.50 -38.26 -4.20
N ASN A 27 23.41 -38.64 -2.93
CA ASN A 27 23.26 -37.69 -1.83
C ASN A 27 24.51 -36.81 -1.63
N ARG A 28 25.70 -37.37 -1.85
CA ARG A 28 26.96 -36.61 -1.78
C ARG A 28 27.06 -35.58 -2.91
N LEU A 29 26.69 -35.98 -4.13
CA LEU A 29 26.68 -35.08 -5.30
C LEU A 29 25.58 -34.02 -5.19
N SER A 30 24.40 -34.36 -4.65
CA SER A 30 23.32 -33.39 -4.44
C SER A 30 23.69 -32.36 -3.37
N GLN A 31 24.34 -32.77 -2.27
CA GLN A 31 24.86 -31.84 -1.27
C GLN A 31 25.98 -30.96 -1.82
N GLN A 32 26.90 -31.50 -2.62
CA GLN A 32 27.94 -30.73 -3.26
C GLN A 32 27.37 -29.70 -4.25
N ALA A 33 26.38 -30.09 -5.05
CA ALA A 33 25.68 -29.19 -5.96
C ALA A 33 24.86 -28.12 -5.21
N PHE A 34 24.22 -28.48 -4.10
CA PHE A 34 23.50 -27.53 -3.24
C PHE A 34 24.44 -26.50 -2.64
N ARG A 35 25.57 -26.94 -2.06
CA ARG A 35 26.59 -26.04 -1.49
C ARG A 35 27.20 -25.13 -2.56
N ARG A 36 27.43 -25.64 -3.77
CA ARG A 36 27.93 -24.85 -4.91
C ARG A 36 26.92 -23.78 -5.33
N ARG A 37 25.64 -24.13 -5.49
CA ARG A 37 24.57 -23.18 -5.83
C ARG A 37 24.35 -22.14 -4.74
N GLN A 38 24.47 -22.54 -3.47
CA GLN A 38 24.40 -21.62 -2.35
C GLN A 38 25.57 -20.63 -2.36
N ALA A 39 26.80 -21.10 -2.64
CA ALA A 39 27.97 -20.24 -2.76
C ALA A 39 27.89 -19.27 -3.96
N GLU A 40 27.38 -19.73 -5.11
CA GLU A 40 27.14 -18.88 -6.30
C GLU A 40 26.05 -17.84 -6.02
N ARG A 41 24.96 -18.22 -5.34
CA ARG A 41 23.89 -17.29 -4.93
C ARG A 41 24.38 -16.28 -3.89
N ILE A 42 25.21 -16.69 -2.94
CA ILE A 42 25.82 -15.77 -1.97
C ILE A 42 26.74 -14.79 -2.71
N ARG A 43 27.56 -15.24 -3.65
CA ARG A 43 28.43 -14.35 -4.45
C ARG A 43 27.62 -13.37 -5.31
N GLU A 44 26.53 -13.83 -5.92
CA GLU A 44 25.61 -12.98 -6.69
C GLU A 44 24.90 -11.96 -5.79
N LEU A 45 24.42 -12.38 -4.61
CA LEU A 45 23.83 -11.50 -3.62
C LEU A 45 24.84 -10.48 -3.10
N SER A 46 26.07 -10.89 -2.76
CA SER A 46 27.14 -9.97 -2.36
C SER A 46 27.49 -8.99 -3.48
N SER A 47 27.50 -9.43 -4.74
CA SER A 47 27.74 -8.53 -5.88
C SER A 47 26.59 -7.55 -6.10
N ARG A 48 25.34 -7.95 -5.83
CA ARG A 48 24.17 -7.07 -5.94
C ARG A 48 24.09 -6.10 -4.78
N VAL A 49 24.37 -6.58 -3.56
CA VAL A 49 24.49 -5.75 -2.36
C VAL A 49 25.60 -4.71 -2.56
N ASN A 50 26.75 -5.05 -3.11
CA ASN A 50 27.84 -4.09 -3.35
C ASN A 50 27.54 -3.09 -4.50
N VAL A 51 26.57 -3.37 -5.37
CA VAL A 51 26.08 -2.44 -6.41
C VAL A 51 24.96 -1.56 -5.86
N ASP A 52 24.06 -2.10 -5.04
CA ASP A 52 23.01 -1.36 -4.33
C ASP A 52 23.61 -0.49 -3.20
N GLU A 53 24.63 -0.95 -2.47
CA GLU A 53 25.34 -0.22 -1.42
C GLU A 53 25.94 1.07 -1.96
N ARG A 54 26.47 1.09 -3.18
CA ARG A 54 26.95 2.34 -3.80
C ARG A 54 25.85 3.37 -4.02
N SER A 55 24.64 2.92 -4.38
CA SER A 55 23.48 3.80 -4.56
C SER A 55 22.84 4.20 -3.24
N ASP A 56 22.87 3.31 -2.24
CA ASP A 56 22.35 3.56 -0.91
C ASP A 56 23.31 4.41 -0.06
N ASP A 57 24.63 4.33 -0.28
CA ASP A 57 25.64 5.20 0.35
C ASP A 57 25.44 6.65 -0.09
N GLU A 58 25.28 6.90 -1.40
CA GLU A 58 24.97 8.24 -1.92
C GLU A 58 23.64 8.78 -1.36
N ARG A 59 22.64 7.90 -1.23
CA ARG A 59 21.34 8.24 -0.63
C ARG A 59 21.46 8.47 0.88
N MET A 60 22.28 7.69 1.56
CA MET A 60 22.51 7.79 3.00
C MET A 60 23.28 9.06 3.32
N GLU A 61 24.27 9.44 2.51
CA GLU A 61 24.95 10.73 2.61
C GLU A 61 24.01 11.90 2.35
N ALA A 62 23.12 11.80 1.36
CA ALA A 62 22.11 12.82 1.09
C ALA A 62 21.14 12.99 2.27
N LEU A 63 20.64 11.88 2.82
CA LEU A 63 19.77 11.86 3.99
C LEU A 63 20.49 12.37 5.25
N GLN A 64 21.78 12.07 5.43
CA GLN A 64 22.58 12.59 6.54
C GLN A 64 22.86 14.09 6.40
N ARG A 65 23.05 14.60 5.17
CA ARG A 65 23.13 16.04 4.90
C ARG A 65 21.83 16.74 5.23
N GLU A 66 20.70 16.18 4.79
CA GLU A 66 19.36 16.70 5.09
C GLU A 66 19.08 16.66 6.60
N ASN A 67 19.40 15.57 7.30
CA ASN A 67 19.20 15.45 8.74
C ASN A 67 20.04 16.48 9.52
N ARG A 68 21.28 16.74 9.08
CA ARG A 68 22.13 17.82 9.64
C ARG A 68 21.52 19.19 9.43
N GLN A 69 20.97 19.45 8.24
CA GLN A 69 20.31 20.71 7.93
C GLN A 69 19.04 20.92 8.78
N LEU A 70 18.21 19.88 8.91
CA LEU A 70 17.00 19.91 9.73
C LEU A 70 17.31 20.12 11.22
N ARG A 71 18.34 19.46 11.76
CA ARG A 71 18.80 19.69 13.15
C ARG A 71 19.27 21.12 13.36
N THR A 72 19.95 21.70 12.37
CA THR A 72 20.39 23.11 12.42
C THR A 72 19.19 24.06 12.43
N GLN A 73 18.21 23.83 11.57
CA GLN A 73 16.96 24.61 11.54
C GLN A 73 16.18 24.49 12.85
N LEU A 74 16.14 23.30 13.46
CA LEU A 74 15.47 23.07 14.73
C LEU A 74 16.10 23.92 15.86
N VAL A 75 17.44 23.93 15.94
CA VAL A 75 18.17 24.76 16.91
C VAL A 75 17.93 26.26 16.65
N GLU A 76 17.87 26.67 15.38
CA GLU A 76 17.56 28.06 15.02
C GLU A 76 16.14 28.46 15.46
N VAL A 77 15.15 27.59 15.26
CA VAL A 77 13.77 27.83 15.71
C VAL A 77 13.69 27.83 17.25
N GLN A 78 14.37 26.91 17.92
CA GLN A 78 14.39 26.83 19.38
C GLN A 78 15.04 28.07 20.02
N THR A 79 16.12 28.58 19.43
CA THR A 79 16.76 29.82 19.89
C THR A 79 15.87 31.04 19.64
N LYS A 80 15.16 31.11 18.50
CA LYS A 80 14.15 32.14 18.22
C LYS A 80 13.00 32.09 19.25
N LEU A 81 12.48 30.90 19.55
CA LEU A 81 11.43 30.71 20.56
C LEU A 81 11.91 31.12 21.95
N SER A 82 13.13 30.76 22.33
CA SER A 82 13.69 31.13 23.64
C SER A 82 13.85 32.64 23.77
N ARG A 83 14.25 33.33 22.69
CA ARG A 83 14.30 34.81 22.65
C ARG A 83 12.92 35.43 22.76
N LEU A 84 11.92 34.89 22.05
CA LEU A 84 10.54 35.37 22.17
C LEU A 84 9.97 35.16 23.56
N LEU A 85 10.28 34.03 24.22
CA LEU A 85 9.90 33.76 25.60
C LEU A 85 10.56 34.74 26.57
N ALA A 86 11.85 35.05 26.40
CA ALA A 86 12.54 36.04 27.20
C ALA A 86 11.96 37.46 27.00
N SER A 87 11.61 37.83 25.77
CA SER A 87 10.91 39.09 25.49
C SER A 87 9.52 39.14 26.12
N LEU A 88 8.77 38.04 26.07
CA LEU A 88 7.45 37.92 26.71
C LEU A 88 7.56 38.01 28.23
N GLN A 89 8.56 37.37 28.83
CA GLN A 89 8.84 37.49 30.27
C GLN A 89 9.24 38.92 30.63
N GLY A 90 10.11 39.58 29.84
CA GLY A 90 10.46 40.98 30.07
C GLY A 90 9.27 41.93 29.97
N ILE A 91 8.36 41.70 29.02
CA ILE A 91 7.09 42.46 28.91
C ILE A 91 6.20 42.16 30.11
N SER A 92 6.05 40.90 30.51
CA SER A 92 5.26 40.48 31.68
C SER A 92 5.79 41.10 32.98
N ASP A 93 7.10 41.13 33.16
CA ASP A 93 7.77 41.72 34.32
C ASP A 93 7.65 43.25 34.31
N SER A 94 7.75 43.88 33.13
CA SER A 94 7.51 45.32 32.99
C SER A 94 6.05 45.69 33.29
N VAL A 95 5.09 44.87 32.87
CA VAL A 95 3.66 45.07 33.16
C VAL A 95 3.39 44.87 34.65
N SER A 96 3.95 43.83 35.27
CA SER A 96 3.86 43.63 36.74
C SER A 96 4.46 44.80 37.50
N LYS A 97 5.64 45.29 37.09
CA LYS A 97 6.29 46.44 37.73
C LYS A 97 5.47 47.73 37.60
N THR A 98 4.83 47.98 36.45
CA THR A 98 3.94 49.14 36.30
C THR A 98 2.65 49.02 37.13
N LEU A 99 2.16 47.80 37.36
CA LEU A 99 1.02 47.51 38.25
C LEU A 99 1.42 47.67 39.74
N ASP A 100 2.65 47.32 40.10
CA ASP A 100 3.19 47.53 41.45
C ASP A 100 3.50 49.02 41.72
N GLU A 101 4.04 49.76 40.74
CA GLU A 101 4.29 51.20 40.87
C GLU A 101 2.99 52.04 40.89
N THR A 102 1.88 51.51 40.35
CA THR A 102 0.57 52.15 40.46
C THR A 102 -0.16 51.79 41.76
N THR A 103 0.25 50.75 42.48
CA THR A 103 -0.32 50.38 43.79
C THR A 103 0.44 51.00 44.98
N ASP A 104 1.71 51.42 44.81
CA ASP A 104 2.52 51.99 45.90
C ASP A 104 2.39 53.53 46.07
N ASN A 105 1.61 54.21 45.21
CA ASN A 105 1.39 55.67 45.28
C ASN A 105 -0.04 56.07 45.73
N GLY A 106 -0.64 55.29 46.65
CA GLY A 106 -1.97 55.63 47.17
C GLY A 106 -2.42 54.85 48.40
N VAL A 107 -1.70 54.95 49.52
CA VAL A 107 -2.27 54.61 50.84
C VAL A 107 -2.27 55.83 51.76
N GLN A 108 -3.48 56.36 51.95
CA GLN A 108 -4.02 57.07 53.13
C GLN A 108 -5.47 57.39 52.72
N THR A 109 -6.55 56.85 53.30
CA THR A 109 -6.89 56.62 54.71
C THR A 109 -8.16 55.76 54.82
N ALA A 110 -8.17 54.88 55.83
CA ALA A 110 -9.27 54.49 56.74
C ALA A 110 -10.69 54.16 56.22
N GLY A 111 -11.17 52.98 56.66
CA GLY A 111 -12.50 52.87 57.30
C GLY A 111 -13.56 52.01 56.60
N ASP A 112 -13.91 50.90 57.29
CA ASP A 112 -15.22 50.25 57.36
C ASP A 112 -15.85 49.52 56.14
N ALA A 113 -15.81 48.19 56.27
CA ALA A 113 -16.96 47.28 56.40
C ALA A 113 -18.05 47.15 55.32
N VAL A 114 -18.45 45.87 55.17
CA VAL A 114 -19.77 45.31 54.80
C VAL A 114 -19.95 44.75 53.38
N ALA A 115 -20.05 43.41 53.37
CA ALA A 115 -20.97 42.51 52.67
C ALA A 115 -21.35 42.68 51.18
N SER A 116 -21.18 41.57 50.46
CA SER A 116 -22.21 40.86 49.66
C SER A 116 -23.22 41.70 48.88
N GLU A 117 -23.22 41.59 47.54
CA GLU A 117 -24.37 41.04 46.79
C GLU A 117 -24.13 40.88 45.28
N ASN A 118 -25.06 40.13 44.70
CA ASN A 118 -25.15 39.54 43.38
C ASN A 118 -25.40 40.51 42.20
N CYS A 119 -25.24 39.91 41.01
CA CYS A 119 -26.11 39.99 39.82
C CYS A 119 -25.86 41.06 38.73
N SER A 120 -25.36 40.55 37.60
CA SER A 120 -26.10 40.38 36.34
C SER A 120 -26.78 41.59 35.67
N ALA A 121 -26.29 41.96 34.47
CA ALA A 121 -27.03 42.21 33.21
C ALA A 121 -26.08 42.89 32.21
N LYS A 122 -25.80 42.31 31.03
CA LYS A 122 -26.39 42.63 29.69
C LYS A 122 -26.45 44.17 29.44
N THR A 123 -25.95 44.75 28.33
CA THR A 123 -26.26 44.46 26.92
C THR A 123 -25.42 45.38 25.99
N SER A 124 -25.23 44.92 24.74
CA SER A 124 -25.17 45.67 23.45
C SER A 124 -24.03 46.67 23.12
N ARG A 125 -23.24 46.22 22.13
CA ARG A 125 -23.09 46.74 20.75
C ARG A 125 -22.75 48.22 20.48
N ASP A 126 -21.64 48.33 19.74
CA ASP A 126 -21.32 49.19 18.60
C ASP A 126 -21.15 50.70 18.86
N GLU A 127 -19.91 51.18 18.74
CA GLU A 127 -19.55 52.30 17.85
C GLU A 127 -18.03 52.41 17.65
N GLU A 128 -17.62 52.30 16.39
CA GLU A 128 -16.29 52.63 15.88
C GLU A 128 -16.09 54.15 15.85
N GLN A 129 -15.04 54.69 16.47
CA GLN A 129 -14.38 55.92 16.01
C GLN A 129 -12.87 55.89 16.29
N ASN A 130 -12.12 55.54 15.24
CA ASN A 130 -10.96 56.26 14.69
C ASN A 130 -10.08 57.08 15.65
N LEU A 131 -8.82 56.67 15.86
CA LEU A 131 -7.68 57.59 16.05
C LEU A 131 -6.34 56.88 15.76
N GLN A 132 -5.87 57.11 14.53
CA GLN A 132 -4.51 57.51 14.14
C GLN A 132 -3.28 56.76 14.68
N ALA A 133 -2.57 56.19 13.70
CA ALA A 133 -1.20 55.71 13.79
C ALA A 133 -0.23 56.79 14.31
N ALA A 134 0.40 56.52 15.44
CA ALA A 134 1.60 57.22 15.89
C ALA A 134 2.82 56.33 15.64
N THR A 135 3.51 56.60 14.54
CA THR A 135 4.85 56.09 14.26
C THR A 135 5.83 56.79 15.19
N LEU A 136 6.59 56.04 15.99
CA LEU A 136 7.74 56.56 16.74
C LEU A 136 9.01 55.75 16.41
N PRO A 137 10.18 56.40 16.39
CA PRO A 137 11.32 55.98 15.59
C PRO A 137 12.20 54.95 16.31
N VAL A 138 12.57 53.88 15.59
CA VAL A 138 13.59 52.92 16.01
C VAL A 138 14.97 53.47 15.60
N PRO A 139 15.98 53.54 16.49
CA PRO A 139 17.33 53.95 16.10
C PRO A 139 18.01 52.83 15.30
N PRO A 140 18.88 53.17 14.33
CA PRO A 140 19.55 52.16 13.51
C PRO A 140 20.66 51.51 14.34
N MET A 141 20.61 50.19 14.52
CA MET A 141 21.76 49.42 14.98
C MET A 141 22.48 48.78 13.79
N ASP A 142 23.77 49.05 13.78
CA ASP A 142 24.76 48.87 12.73
C ASP A 142 25.00 47.38 12.40
N LEU A 143 25.05 47.05 11.12
CA LEU A 143 25.39 45.72 10.61
C LEU A 143 26.91 45.64 10.45
N GLY A 144 27.59 45.04 11.42
CA GLY A 144 28.98 44.60 11.24
C GLY A 144 29.04 43.25 10.51
N PRO A 145 29.79 43.11 9.39
CA PRO A 145 30.02 41.82 8.76
C PRO A 145 31.11 41.09 9.54
N PHE A 146 30.84 39.89 10.05
CA PHE A 146 31.91 39.04 10.58
C PHE A 146 32.30 37.94 9.61
N ASN A 147 33.63 37.83 9.49
CA ASN A 147 34.40 37.37 8.37
C ASN A 147 34.44 35.84 8.31
N GLY A 148 34.26 35.30 7.11
CA GLY A 148 34.56 33.90 6.81
C GLY A 148 36.07 33.71 6.79
N SER A 149 36.59 32.89 7.71
CA SER A 149 37.95 32.36 7.59
C SER A 149 37.97 30.96 8.19
N LEU A 150 37.83 29.99 7.30
CA LEU A 150 38.33 28.64 7.48
C LEU A 150 39.85 28.68 7.68
N PRO A 151 40.42 27.83 8.53
CA PRO A 151 41.75 27.30 8.31
C PRO A 151 41.65 26.08 7.39
N ASP A 152 42.18 26.28 6.19
CA ASP A 152 42.60 25.26 5.24
C ASP A 152 43.76 24.43 5.86
N PHE A 153 43.69 23.10 5.76
CA PHE A 153 44.83 22.22 6.04
C PHE A 153 44.80 21.11 4.99
N ASP A 154 45.39 21.43 3.85
CA ASP A 154 45.71 20.52 2.77
C ASP A 154 47.15 20.02 3.00
N ALA A 155 47.35 18.70 3.10
CA ALA A 155 48.45 17.96 2.45
C ALA A 155 48.72 16.57 3.06
N GLN A 156 48.54 15.58 2.18
CA GLN A 156 49.37 14.39 1.97
C GLN A 156 49.06 13.10 2.75
N LEU A 157 48.43 12.18 1.99
CA LEU A 157 48.47 10.73 2.21
C LEU A 157 49.91 10.23 2.20
N GLU A 158 50.35 9.62 3.28
CA GLU A 158 51.33 8.53 3.25
C GLU A 158 50.79 7.31 4.00
N ASP A 159 51.07 6.16 3.41
CA ASP A 159 50.62 4.81 3.72
C ASP A 159 51.28 4.28 5.01
N ALA A 160 50.50 3.99 6.05
CA ALA A 160 50.96 3.14 7.15
C ALA A 160 49.79 2.51 7.93
N THR A 161 49.88 1.19 8.00
CA THR A 161 49.09 0.19 8.72
C THR A 161 48.75 0.49 10.19
N CYS A 162 47.53 0.10 10.59
CA CYS A 162 47.06 -0.36 11.91
C CYS A 162 47.47 0.41 13.19
N ASP A 163 46.49 1.02 13.87
CA ASP A 163 46.02 0.56 15.19
C ASP A 163 44.67 1.22 15.55
N PHE A 164 43.76 0.40 16.07
CA PHE A 164 42.51 0.85 16.69
C PHE A 164 42.87 1.49 18.04
N ASP A 165 42.56 2.77 18.24
CA ASP A 165 42.14 3.23 19.56
C ASP A 165 41.19 4.44 19.48
N ASP A 166 40.09 4.20 20.18
CA ASP A 166 38.92 4.98 20.55
C ASP A 166 39.22 6.40 21.07
N ALA A 167 38.58 7.43 20.49
CA ALA A 167 38.22 8.68 21.19
C ALA A 167 37.57 9.74 20.27
N LEU A 168 36.41 9.48 19.65
CA LEU A 168 35.49 10.54 19.19
C LEU A 168 34.04 10.03 19.18
N THR A 169 33.51 9.71 20.37
CA THR A 169 32.06 9.60 20.59
C THR A 169 31.63 10.61 21.64
N SER A 170 30.93 11.65 21.20
CA SER A 170 30.12 12.49 22.08
C SER A 170 28.99 11.64 22.69
N PRO A 171 28.59 11.86 23.95
CA PRO A 171 27.81 10.90 24.72
C PRO A 171 26.32 10.99 24.36
N GLU A 172 25.87 10.22 23.38
CA GLU A 172 24.49 9.71 23.41
C GLU A 172 24.43 8.62 24.50
N LEU A 173 23.41 8.69 25.35
CA LEU A 173 23.19 7.80 26.49
C LEU A 173 22.98 6.34 26.04
N ILE A 174 24.07 5.64 25.75
CA ILE A 174 24.14 4.21 25.47
C ILE A 174 24.39 3.51 26.80
N ASN A 175 23.56 2.51 27.15
CA ASN A 175 23.82 1.69 28.33
C ASN A 175 25.01 0.74 28.08
N VAL A 176 25.57 0.17 29.16
CA VAL A 176 26.73 -0.74 29.14
C VAL A 176 26.52 -2.01 28.27
N ALA A 177 25.31 -2.26 27.79
CA ALA A 177 24.97 -3.36 26.89
C ALA A 177 24.83 -2.95 25.41
N GLY A 178 25.19 -1.71 25.02
CA GLY A 178 25.13 -1.25 23.63
C GLY A 178 23.71 -1.06 23.09
N THR A 179 22.70 -0.94 23.98
CA THR A 179 21.31 -0.73 23.61
C THR A 179 20.83 0.64 24.11
N ASN A 180 20.19 1.41 23.23
CA ASN A 180 19.55 2.66 23.63
C ASN A 180 18.32 2.32 24.51
N PRO A 181 18.23 2.87 25.74
CA PRO A 181 17.24 2.46 26.76
C PRO A 181 15.78 2.70 26.36
N PHE A 182 15.51 3.49 25.32
CA PHE A 182 14.15 3.71 24.80
C PHE A 182 13.59 2.53 24.00
N TYR A 183 14.43 1.75 23.31
CA TYR A 183 13.96 0.66 22.44
C TYR A 183 13.50 -0.57 23.22
N ALA A 184 14.00 -0.77 24.45
CA ALA A 184 13.61 -1.88 25.31
C ALA A 184 12.26 -1.67 26.01
N GLN A 185 11.66 -0.46 25.92
CA GLN A 185 10.49 -0.08 26.72
C GLN A 185 9.15 -0.14 25.98
N ILE A 186 9.14 -0.24 24.65
CA ILE A 186 7.89 -0.35 23.87
C ILE A 186 7.77 -1.78 23.32
N PRO A 187 6.91 -2.62 23.93
CA PRO A 187 6.68 -3.96 23.44
C PRO A 187 6.26 -3.94 21.96
N ASN A 188 6.79 -4.87 21.17
CA ASN A 188 6.38 -5.11 19.78
C ASN A 188 6.61 -3.94 18.79
N ILE A 189 7.51 -2.99 19.07
CA ILE A 189 7.81 -1.87 18.15
C ILE A 189 8.24 -2.30 16.73
N TRP A 190 8.73 -3.54 16.57
CA TRP A 190 9.11 -4.14 15.30
C TRP A 190 8.03 -5.04 14.68
N SER A 191 6.86 -5.15 15.30
CA SER A 191 5.76 -5.92 14.71
C SER A 191 5.11 -5.13 13.57
N PHE A 192 4.60 -5.86 12.58
CA PHE A 192 3.81 -5.25 11.51
C PHE A 192 2.61 -4.49 12.05
N GLU A 193 1.94 -5.02 13.08
CA GLU A 193 0.81 -4.38 13.73
C GLU A 193 1.17 -3.00 14.30
N TYR A 194 2.33 -2.90 14.97
CA TYR A 194 2.79 -1.63 15.53
C TYR A 194 3.25 -0.65 14.44
N GLN A 195 3.95 -1.12 13.42
CA GLN A 195 4.56 -0.25 12.42
C GLN A 195 3.60 0.19 11.33
N THR A 196 2.77 -0.75 10.87
CA THR A 196 1.95 -0.60 9.67
C THR A 196 0.52 -1.09 9.85
N GLY A 197 0.09 -1.40 11.07
CA GLY A 197 -1.27 -1.85 11.37
C GLY A 197 -2.30 -0.72 11.42
N VAL A 198 -3.40 -0.98 12.14
CA VAL A 198 -4.58 -0.11 12.20
C VAL A 198 -4.29 1.20 12.94
N GLU A 199 -3.65 1.16 14.10
CA GLU A 199 -3.42 2.36 14.93
C GLU A 199 -2.59 3.42 14.18
N PRO A 200 -1.42 3.10 13.59
CA PRO A 200 -0.69 4.07 12.77
C PRO A 200 -1.50 4.61 11.59
N TYR A 201 -2.40 3.79 11.02
CA TYR A 201 -3.23 4.20 9.89
C TYR A 201 -4.24 5.26 10.33
N VAL A 202 -4.94 5.02 11.45
CA VAL A 202 -5.92 5.95 12.01
C VAL A 202 -5.24 7.27 12.37
N THR A 203 -4.12 7.23 13.11
CA THR A 203 -3.35 8.43 13.48
C THR A 203 -2.90 9.22 12.25
N ALA A 204 -2.41 8.54 11.21
CA ALA A 204 -1.99 9.20 9.98
C ALA A 204 -3.16 9.82 9.22
N MET A 205 -4.32 9.16 9.18
CA MET A 205 -5.52 9.68 8.52
C MET A 205 -6.08 10.91 9.23
N GLU A 206 -6.11 10.91 10.57
CA GLU A 206 -6.54 12.07 11.37
C GLU A 206 -5.64 13.29 11.12
N ALA A 207 -4.32 13.13 11.21
CA ALA A 207 -3.36 14.21 10.96
C ALA A 207 -3.46 14.78 9.52
N ARG A 208 -3.71 13.90 8.53
CA ARG A 208 -3.89 14.32 7.14
C ARG A 208 -5.23 15.01 6.90
N GLN A 209 -6.29 14.58 7.57
CA GLN A 209 -7.60 15.21 7.48
C GLN A 209 -7.54 16.66 7.99
N GLU A 210 -6.88 16.89 9.13
CA GLU A 210 -6.65 18.25 9.66
C GLU A 210 -5.86 19.11 8.67
N SER A 211 -4.78 18.57 8.11
CA SER A 211 -3.96 19.26 7.11
C SER A 211 -4.76 19.60 5.83
N SER A 212 -5.63 18.69 5.38
CA SER A 212 -6.49 18.89 4.20
C SER A 212 -7.51 20.01 4.42
N MET A 213 -8.11 20.07 5.62
CA MET A 213 -9.05 21.14 5.98
C MET A 213 -8.36 22.50 5.98
N ILE A 214 -7.15 22.60 6.55
CA ILE A 214 -6.34 23.83 6.57
C ILE A 214 -6.00 24.29 5.14
N LEU A 215 -5.63 23.35 4.27
CA LEU A 215 -5.25 23.63 2.88
C LEU A 215 -6.43 23.75 1.92
N ARG A 216 -7.68 23.63 2.41
CA ARG A 216 -8.92 23.65 1.61
C ARG A 216 -8.88 22.70 0.41
N LYS A 217 -8.28 21.51 0.58
CA LYS A 217 -8.33 20.45 -0.43
C LYS A 217 -9.66 19.68 -0.30
N ASP A 218 -10.27 19.38 -1.43
CA ASP A 218 -11.54 18.64 -1.51
C ASP A 218 -11.41 17.15 -1.12
N TRP A 219 -10.18 16.63 -0.97
CA TRP A 219 -9.91 15.25 -0.57
C TRP A 219 -8.67 15.14 0.31
N ALA A 220 -8.69 14.20 1.25
CA ALA A 220 -7.55 13.85 2.09
C ALA A 220 -6.84 12.60 1.52
N PRO A 221 -5.58 12.71 1.05
CA PRO A 221 -4.87 11.58 0.47
C PRO A 221 -4.49 10.57 1.55
N SER A 222 -4.66 9.28 1.28
CA SER A 222 -4.22 8.17 2.13
C SER A 222 -2.83 7.65 1.73
N ASN A 223 -2.41 6.51 2.27
CA ASN A 223 -1.24 5.74 1.82
C ASN A 223 -1.54 4.88 0.57
N SER A 224 -2.75 4.99 -0.01
CA SER A 224 -3.21 4.17 -1.11
C SER A 224 -3.86 5.04 -2.20
N PRO A 225 -3.13 5.37 -3.28
CA PRO A 225 -3.72 5.93 -4.50
C PRO A 225 -5.02 5.22 -4.93
N PHE A 226 -5.08 3.89 -4.90
CA PHE A 226 -6.33 3.18 -5.16
C PHE A 226 -7.47 3.65 -4.28
N SER A 227 -7.25 3.66 -2.98
CA SER A 227 -8.27 4.00 -1.99
C SER A 227 -8.73 5.44 -2.15
N ASP A 228 -7.81 6.35 -2.47
CA ASP A 228 -8.11 7.76 -2.70
C ASP A 228 -9.06 7.93 -3.90
N HIS A 229 -8.76 7.28 -5.02
CA HIS A 229 -9.64 7.27 -6.19
C HIS A 229 -11.01 6.66 -5.85
N ILE A 230 -11.04 5.50 -5.18
CA ILE A 230 -12.29 4.81 -4.81
C ILE A 230 -13.16 5.71 -3.93
N GLN A 231 -12.59 6.31 -2.89
CA GLN A 231 -13.31 7.16 -1.95
C GLN A 231 -13.86 8.42 -2.63
N LEU A 232 -13.06 9.08 -3.49
CA LEU A 232 -13.51 10.24 -4.24
C LEU A 232 -14.67 9.89 -5.17
N LEU A 233 -14.54 8.81 -5.95
CA LEU A 233 -15.59 8.37 -6.87
C LEU A 233 -16.87 8.00 -6.14
N GLN A 234 -16.76 7.35 -4.97
CA GLN A 234 -17.90 7.05 -4.12
C GLN A 234 -18.57 8.34 -3.61
N SER A 235 -17.79 9.32 -3.16
CA SER A 235 -18.29 10.62 -2.69
C SER A 235 -19.02 11.40 -3.80
N LEU A 236 -18.42 11.52 -4.98
CA LEU A 236 -19.00 12.21 -6.13
C LEU A 236 -20.30 11.53 -6.58
N LEU A 237 -20.28 10.20 -6.70
CA LEU A 237 -21.45 9.44 -7.13
C LEU A 237 -22.60 9.52 -6.10
N LYS A 238 -22.28 9.40 -4.80
CA LYS A 238 -23.27 9.53 -3.73
C LYS A 238 -23.92 10.90 -3.71
N SER A 239 -23.12 11.97 -3.86
CA SER A 239 -23.60 13.35 -3.92
C SER A 239 -24.53 13.57 -5.11
N LYS A 240 -24.15 13.09 -6.31
CA LYS A 240 -24.97 13.21 -7.52
C LYS A 240 -26.28 12.43 -7.43
N LEU A 241 -26.24 11.19 -6.93
CA LEU A 241 -27.44 10.37 -6.74
C LEU A 241 -28.41 11.01 -5.75
N ALA A 242 -27.91 11.58 -4.65
CA ALA A 242 -28.74 12.31 -3.69
C ALA A 242 -29.42 13.53 -4.34
N ALA A 243 -28.69 14.30 -5.16
CA ALA A 243 -29.24 15.45 -5.89
C ALA A 243 -30.32 15.05 -6.91
N SER A 244 -30.21 13.86 -7.52
CA SER A 244 -31.22 13.30 -8.42
C SER A 244 -32.42 12.67 -7.70
N GLY A 245 -32.53 12.80 -6.37
CA GLY A 245 -33.66 12.28 -5.61
C GLY A 245 -33.66 10.76 -5.43
N PHE A 246 -32.50 10.10 -5.54
CA PHE A 246 -32.38 8.67 -5.32
C PHE A 246 -32.81 8.31 -3.88
N THR A 247 -33.85 7.47 -3.75
CA THR A 247 -34.38 7.02 -2.46
C THR A 247 -34.01 5.54 -2.22
N PRO A 248 -33.17 5.23 -1.23
CA PRO A 248 -32.82 3.86 -0.91
C PRO A 248 -34.06 3.08 -0.45
N GLY A 249 -34.37 1.95 -1.09
CA GLY A 249 -35.39 0.99 -0.63
C GLY A 249 -36.51 0.68 -1.63
N ARG A 250 -36.69 1.46 -2.69
CA ARG A 250 -37.60 1.07 -3.80
C ARG A 250 -36.89 0.10 -4.74
N GLN A 251 -37.46 -1.08 -4.98
CA GLN A 251 -36.84 -2.13 -5.80
C GLN A 251 -36.45 -1.68 -7.24
N ALA A 252 -37.18 -0.72 -7.81
CA ALA A 252 -36.84 -0.08 -9.09
C ALA A 252 -35.59 0.82 -9.00
N SER A 253 -35.43 1.59 -7.93
CA SER A 253 -34.23 2.41 -7.66
C SER A 253 -32.99 1.53 -7.45
N MET A 254 -33.15 0.34 -6.86
CA MET A 254 -32.05 -0.58 -6.59
C MET A 254 -31.45 -1.19 -7.86
N LYS A 255 -32.19 -1.31 -8.96
CA LYS A 255 -31.55 -1.65 -10.26
C LYS A 255 -30.76 -0.45 -10.83
N GLY A 256 -31.17 0.77 -10.48
CA GLY A 256 -30.59 2.02 -10.93
C GLY A 256 -29.22 2.38 -10.35
N ILE A 257 -28.75 1.75 -9.26
CA ILE A 257 -27.42 2.06 -8.69
C ILE A 257 -26.26 1.30 -9.35
N TYR A 258 -26.50 0.08 -9.83
CA TYR A 258 -25.43 -0.78 -10.36
C TYR A 258 -24.87 -0.23 -11.68
N GLN A 259 -25.71 0.40 -12.50
CA GLN A 259 -25.28 0.96 -13.79
C GLN A 259 -24.34 2.18 -13.60
N PRO A 260 -24.68 3.21 -12.78
CA PRO A 260 -23.75 4.27 -12.42
C PRO A 260 -22.45 3.76 -11.80
N VAL A 261 -22.53 2.78 -10.89
CA VAL A 261 -21.33 2.18 -10.27
C VAL A 261 -20.44 1.51 -11.34
N LEU A 262 -21.03 0.69 -12.21
CA LEU A 262 -20.31 0.05 -13.31
C LEU A 262 -19.60 1.08 -14.19
N MET A 263 -20.32 2.14 -14.57
CA MET A 263 -19.84 3.20 -15.43
C MET A 263 -18.65 3.95 -14.80
N VAL A 264 -18.77 4.35 -13.53
CA VAL A 264 -17.73 5.06 -12.79
C VAL A 264 -16.49 4.17 -12.57
N LEU A 265 -16.69 2.90 -12.20
CA LEU A 265 -15.59 1.95 -12.07
C LEU A 265 -14.93 1.67 -13.43
N SER A 266 -15.68 1.62 -14.52
CA SER A 266 -15.14 1.43 -15.88
C SER A 266 -14.31 2.63 -16.32
N MET A 267 -14.76 3.86 -16.02
CA MET A 267 -14.00 5.08 -16.26
C MET A 267 -12.69 5.08 -15.46
N PHE A 268 -12.75 4.86 -14.14
CA PHE A 268 -11.57 4.80 -13.27
C PHE A 268 -10.50 3.89 -13.86
N ASN A 269 -10.93 2.69 -14.20
CA ASN A 269 -10.12 1.63 -14.75
C ASN A 269 -9.50 2.04 -16.11
N SER A 270 -10.33 2.50 -17.04
CA SER A 270 -9.89 2.86 -18.40
C SER A 270 -8.91 4.03 -18.40
N MET A 271 -9.10 5.00 -17.50
CA MET A 271 -8.24 6.18 -17.41
C MET A 271 -6.93 5.91 -16.69
N THR A 272 -6.96 5.15 -15.59
CA THR A 272 -5.79 5.03 -14.69
C THR A 272 -4.94 3.81 -14.98
N ARG A 273 -5.53 2.74 -15.53
CA ARG A 273 -4.90 1.43 -15.73
C ARG A 273 -5.38 0.73 -17.01
N PRO A 274 -5.20 1.34 -18.19
CA PRO A 274 -5.68 0.79 -19.46
C PRO A 274 -5.10 -0.59 -19.76
N ASP A 275 -3.87 -0.87 -19.31
CA ASP A 275 -3.17 -2.13 -19.44
C ASP A 275 -3.84 -3.31 -18.71
N VAL A 276 -4.65 -3.03 -17.67
CA VAL A 276 -5.35 -4.04 -16.88
C VAL A 276 -6.78 -4.28 -17.40
N MET A 277 -7.24 -3.57 -18.45
CA MET A 277 -8.65 -3.65 -18.88
C MET A 277 -9.05 -5.01 -19.40
N ALA A 278 -8.13 -5.69 -20.08
CA ALA A 278 -8.34 -7.06 -20.52
C ALA A 278 -8.60 -8.00 -19.33
N TRP A 279 -7.98 -7.74 -18.17
CA TRP A 279 -8.25 -8.50 -16.95
C TRP A 279 -9.70 -8.31 -16.52
N TYR A 280 -10.13 -7.06 -16.32
CA TYR A 280 -11.48 -6.73 -15.85
C TYR A 280 -12.59 -7.23 -16.78
N ALA A 281 -12.38 -7.11 -18.10
CA ALA A 281 -13.33 -7.55 -19.10
C ALA A 281 -13.52 -9.07 -19.14
N LYS A 282 -12.49 -9.85 -18.79
CA LYS A 282 -12.49 -11.32 -18.95
C LYS A 282 -12.80 -12.06 -17.65
N THR A 283 -12.42 -11.54 -16.48
CA THR A 283 -12.60 -12.22 -15.18
C THR A 283 -13.96 -11.99 -14.54
N ARG A 284 -14.88 -11.30 -15.24
CA ARG A 284 -16.22 -10.97 -14.74
C ARG A 284 -16.16 -10.31 -13.36
N PHE A 285 -15.47 -9.18 -13.28
CA PHE A 285 -15.28 -8.39 -12.06
C PHE A 285 -16.55 -7.66 -11.56
N PHE A 286 -17.74 -8.22 -11.78
CA PHE A 286 -19.01 -7.60 -11.39
C PHE A 286 -19.23 -7.60 -9.86
N HIS A 287 -18.57 -8.50 -9.13
CA HIS A 287 -18.65 -8.51 -7.66
C HIS A 287 -18.17 -7.22 -7.02
N ILE A 288 -17.25 -6.47 -7.66
CA ILE A 288 -16.83 -5.16 -7.14
C ILE A 288 -17.86 -4.08 -7.41
N ILE A 289 -18.69 -4.23 -8.45
CA ILE A 289 -19.85 -3.37 -8.68
C ILE A 289 -20.87 -3.61 -7.55
N GLU A 290 -21.15 -4.87 -7.23
CA GLU A 290 -22.05 -5.25 -6.12
C GLU A 290 -21.54 -4.74 -4.77
N LEU A 291 -20.25 -4.95 -4.49
CA LEU A 291 -19.57 -4.44 -3.32
C LEU A 291 -19.68 -2.92 -3.21
N THR A 292 -19.35 -2.20 -4.29
CA THR A 292 -19.38 -0.73 -4.29
C THR A 292 -20.80 -0.20 -4.13
N ALA A 293 -21.80 -0.84 -4.76
CA ALA A 293 -23.20 -0.48 -4.58
C ALA A 293 -23.66 -0.65 -3.13
N TRP A 294 -23.27 -1.76 -2.48
CA TRP A 294 -23.53 -1.96 -1.06
C TRP A 294 -22.79 -0.95 -0.17
N GLN A 295 -21.54 -0.63 -0.45
CA GLN A 295 -20.77 0.38 0.30
C GLN A 295 -21.38 1.79 0.21
N LEU A 296 -21.98 2.14 -0.94
CA LEU A 296 -22.67 3.42 -1.13
C LEU A 296 -24.00 3.48 -0.37
N TYR A 297 -24.80 2.41 -0.45
CA TYR A 297 -26.11 2.31 0.21
C TYR A 297 -26.30 0.90 0.80
N PRO A 298 -25.83 0.69 2.04
CA PRO A 298 -26.01 -0.58 2.74
C PRO A 298 -27.49 -0.86 3.02
N SER A 299 -27.98 -2.03 2.61
CA SER A 299 -29.34 -2.52 2.86
C SER A 299 -29.37 -4.04 2.70
N ASP A 300 -30.40 -4.70 3.21
CA ASP A 300 -30.56 -6.16 3.01
C ASP A 300 -30.57 -6.51 1.52
N ALA A 301 -31.24 -5.71 0.69
CA ALA A 301 -31.31 -5.93 -0.76
C ALA A 301 -29.96 -5.81 -1.49
N THR A 302 -29.07 -4.90 -1.06
CA THR A 302 -27.72 -4.78 -1.63
C THR A 302 -26.75 -5.79 -1.03
N PHE A 303 -26.95 -6.16 0.24
CA PHE A 303 -26.15 -7.17 0.93
C PHE A 303 -26.39 -8.58 0.39
N GLU A 304 -27.64 -8.96 0.11
CA GLU A 304 -27.98 -10.28 -0.45
C GLU A 304 -27.38 -10.52 -1.84
N LYS A 305 -27.03 -9.46 -2.58
CA LYS A 305 -26.30 -9.60 -3.85
C LYS A 305 -24.80 -9.79 -3.68
N LEU A 306 -24.24 -9.54 -2.50
CA LEU A 306 -22.81 -9.73 -2.29
C LEU A 306 -22.47 -11.22 -2.33
N HIS A 307 -21.56 -11.54 -3.24
CA HIS A 307 -20.89 -12.82 -3.25
C HIS A 307 -20.23 -13.10 -1.89
N GLU A 308 -20.29 -14.33 -1.41
CA GLU A 308 -19.82 -14.76 -0.08
C GLU A 308 -18.40 -14.26 0.24
N ARG A 309 -17.47 -14.43 -0.70
CA ARG A 309 -16.08 -13.94 -0.63
C ARG A 309 -15.88 -12.43 -0.44
N TYR A 310 -16.86 -11.61 -0.78
CA TYR A 310 -16.79 -10.14 -0.66
C TYR A 310 -17.62 -9.60 0.49
N ARG A 311 -18.38 -10.44 1.21
CA ARG A 311 -19.10 -10.00 2.40
C ARG A 311 -18.13 -9.41 3.42
N PRO A 312 -18.48 -8.30 4.08
CA PRO A 312 -17.61 -7.64 5.05
C PRO A 312 -17.31 -8.57 6.23
N THR A 313 -16.06 -8.58 6.67
CA THR A 313 -15.67 -9.24 7.92
C THR A 313 -15.92 -8.34 9.11
N GLU A 314 -15.85 -8.93 10.31
CA GLU A 314 -15.92 -8.18 11.56
C GLU A 314 -14.78 -7.16 11.68
N ILE A 315 -13.57 -7.54 11.27
CA ILE A 315 -12.39 -6.66 11.27
C ILE A 315 -12.59 -5.46 10.32
N GLN A 316 -13.08 -5.70 9.10
CA GLN A 316 -13.40 -4.63 8.14
C GLN A 316 -14.45 -3.64 8.67
N THR A 317 -15.39 -4.12 9.47
CA THR A 317 -16.47 -3.28 10.03
C THR A 317 -15.99 -2.46 11.23
N LYS A 318 -15.06 -3.00 12.03
CA LYS A 318 -14.54 -2.35 13.24
C LYS A 318 -13.45 -1.33 12.97
N HIS A 319 -12.59 -1.56 11.99
CA HIS A 319 -11.35 -0.79 11.82
C HIS A 319 -11.32 -0.02 10.49
N PRO A 320 -11.01 1.28 10.51
CA PRO A 320 -10.70 2.03 9.29
C PRO A 320 -9.50 1.42 8.57
N HIS A 321 -9.57 1.35 7.23
CA HIS A 321 -8.51 0.76 6.41
C HIS A 321 -8.56 1.27 4.96
N PRO A 322 -7.46 1.10 4.20
CA PRO A 322 -7.46 1.38 2.75
C PRO A 322 -8.54 0.60 2.00
N ARG A 323 -9.44 1.31 1.31
CA ARG A 323 -10.58 0.74 0.57
C ARG A 323 -10.21 -0.28 -0.51
N VAL A 324 -8.97 -0.21 -1.02
CA VAL A 324 -8.47 -1.20 -1.98
C VAL A 324 -8.45 -2.62 -1.42
N ILE A 325 -8.29 -2.78 -0.10
CA ILE A 325 -8.27 -4.10 0.56
C ILE A 325 -9.61 -4.82 0.36
N ASP A 326 -10.72 -4.08 0.32
CA ASP A 326 -12.06 -4.65 0.12
C ASP A 326 -12.21 -5.38 -1.23
N TRP A 327 -11.35 -5.08 -2.21
CA TRP A 327 -11.36 -5.69 -3.54
C TRP A 327 -10.68 -7.06 -3.60
N ILE A 328 -10.12 -7.54 -2.48
CA ILE A 328 -9.57 -8.90 -2.37
C ILE A 328 -10.69 -9.86 -1.95
N PRO A 329 -10.98 -10.95 -2.70
CA PRO A 329 -12.07 -11.89 -2.41
C PRO A 329 -11.73 -12.89 -1.29
N PHE A 330 -10.69 -12.64 -0.50
CA PHE A 330 -10.18 -13.60 0.47
C PHE A 330 -10.27 -12.98 1.87
N PRO A 331 -11.33 -13.30 2.65
CA PRO A 331 -11.57 -12.71 3.96
C PRO A 331 -10.35 -12.76 4.88
N SER A 332 -9.67 -13.91 4.97
CA SER A 332 -8.48 -14.07 5.81
C SER A 332 -7.31 -13.16 5.41
N ILE A 333 -7.09 -12.97 4.09
CA ILE A 333 -6.05 -12.06 3.61
C ILE A 333 -6.44 -10.60 3.89
N ARG A 334 -7.72 -10.24 3.71
CA ARG A 334 -8.20 -8.89 4.04
C ARG A 334 -8.00 -8.56 5.52
N ASP A 335 -8.40 -9.46 6.41
CA ASP A 335 -8.29 -9.25 7.85
C ASP A 335 -6.83 -9.05 8.28
N ARG A 336 -5.92 -9.87 7.74
CA ARG A 336 -4.48 -9.73 8.00
C ARG A 336 -3.89 -8.46 7.40
N LEU A 337 -4.30 -8.08 6.20
CA LEU A 337 -3.88 -6.81 5.59
C LEU A 337 -4.34 -5.62 6.44
N ILE A 338 -5.54 -5.65 7.00
CA ILE A 338 -6.03 -4.59 7.88
C ILE A 338 -5.22 -4.55 9.17
N GLN A 339 -5.05 -5.70 9.82
CA GLN A 339 -4.34 -5.79 11.10
C GLN A 339 -2.87 -5.42 11.00
N LEU A 340 -2.20 -5.83 9.92
CA LEU A 340 -0.74 -5.79 9.79
C LEU A 340 -0.24 -4.74 8.80
N HIS A 341 -1.05 -4.33 7.81
CA HIS A 341 -0.61 -3.48 6.69
C HIS A 341 -1.51 -2.28 6.37
N ALA A 342 -2.50 -1.92 7.19
CA ALA A 342 -3.38 -0.79 6.92
C ALA A 342 -2.60 0.52 6.65
N ALA A 343 -1.54 0.80 7.41
CA ALA A 343 -0.66 1.95 7.23
C ALA A 343 0.55 1.69 6.31
N ASN A 344 0.64 0.52 5.68
CA ASN A 344 1.79 0.20 4.85
C ASN A 344 1.84 1.10 3.60
N PRO A 345 2.94 1.83 3.34
CA PRO A 345 3.04 2.72 2.18
C PRO A 345 3.06 1.99 0.83
N ARG A 346 3.23 0.66 0.84
CA ARG A 346 3.21 -0.20 -0.35
C ARG A 346 1.93 -1.02 -0.49
N ILE A 347 0.85 -0.66 0.23
CA ILE A 347 -0.40 -1.44 0.22
C ILE A 347 -0.95 -1.68 -1.19
N ASP A 348 -0.79 -0.72 -2.10
CA ASP A 348 -1.20 -0.85 -3.51
C ASP A 348 -0.35 -1.85 -4.30
N GLU A 349 0.96 -1.95 -4.00
CA GLU A 349 1.85 -2.97 -4.56
C GLU A 349 1.43 -4.35 -4.06
N ILE A 350 1.19 -4.50 -2.76
CA ILE A 350 0.75 -5.76 -2.14
C ILE A 350 -0.58 -6.21 -2.75
N PHE A 351 -1.53 -5.29 -2.93
CA PHE A 351 -2.80 -5.56 -3.59
C PHE A 351 -2.60 -6.05 -5.03
N CYS A 352 -1.81 -5.34 -5.84
CA CYS A 352 -1.55 -5.73 -7.23
C CYS A 352 -0.86 -7.08 -7.34
N GLU A 353 0.07 -7.39 -6.43
CA GLU A 353 0.74 -8.70 -6.39
C GLU A 353 -0.20 -9.81 -5.93
N ALA A 354 -1.11 -9.54 -4.98
CA ALA A 354 -2.14 -10.48 -4.59
C ALA A 354 -3.04 -10.84 -5.78
N VAL A 355 -3.57 -9.84 -6.49
CA VAL A 355 -4.42 -10.05 -7.68
C VAL A 355 -3.65 -10.74 -8.80
N THR A 356 -2.38 -10.39 -9.00
CA THR A 356 -1.50 -11.05 -9.96
C THR A 356 -1.27 -12.52 -9.60
N GLY A 357 -1.23 -12.84 -8.31
CA GLY A 357 -1.09 -14.18 -7.76
C GLY A 357 -2.34 -15.04 -7.80
N TYR A 358 -3.46 -14.58 -8.39
CA TYR A 358 -4.66 -15.40 -8.55
C TYR A 358 -4.41 -16.53 -9.54
N VAL A 359 -4.61 -17.76 -9.08
CA VAL A 359 -4.34 -18.99 -9.82
C VAL A 359 -5.52 -19.94 -9.78
N VAL A 360 -5.58 -20.86 -10.75
CA VAL A 360 -6.50 -22.00 -10.73
C VAL A 360 -5.69 -23.30 -10.86
N GLU A 361 -6.06 -24.28 -10.04
CA GLU A 361 -5.48 -25.63 -10.05
C GLU A 361 -6.13 -26.49 -11.14
N SER A 362 -5.35 -27.35 -11.78
CA SER A 362 -5.84 -28.35 -12.74
C SER A 362 -4.82 -29.48 -12.88
N ASN A 363 -5.17 -30.51 -13.67
CA ASN A 363 -4.27 -31.59 -14.01
C ASN A 363 -3.48 -31.23 -15.28
N MET A 364 -2.16 -31.43 -15.27
CA MET A 364 -1.31 -31.06 -16.40
C MET A 364 -1.66 -31.81 -17.69
N SER A 365 -2.13 -33.06 -17.60
CA SER A 365 -2.51 -33.86 -18.77
C SER A 365 -3.78 -33.34 -19.47
N GLU A 366 -4.61 -32.56 -18.80
CA GLU A 366 -5.77 -31.89 -19.41
C GLU A 366 -5.37 -30.67 -20.24
N LEU A 367 -4.21 -30.07 -19.92
CA LEU A 367 -3.77 -28.81 -20.50
C LEU A 367 -2.70 -28.99 -21.56
N VAL A 368 -1.83 -29.98 -21.41
CA VAL A 368 -0.71 -30.25 -22.30
C VAL A 368 -0.70 -31.72 -22.73
N LEU A 369 -0.62 -31.94 -24.03
CA LEU A 369 -0.65 -33.26 -24.66
C LEU A 369 0.56 -34.09 -24.23
N GLY A 370 0.33 -35.32 -23.78
CA GLY A 370 1.39 -36.24 -23.34
C GLY A 370 2.04 -35.88 -22.00
N ALA A 371 1.52 -34.88 -21.27
CA ALA A 371 2.01 -34.53 -19.94
C ALA A 371 1.55 -35.56 -18.88
N PRO A 372 2.33 -35.77 -17.80
CA PRO A 372 1.93 -36.66 -16.71
C PRO A 372 0.72 -36.10 -15.94
N PRO A 373 -0.10 -36.95 -15.29
CA PRO A 373 -1.30 -36.52 -14.59
C PRO A 373 -0.98 -35.91 -13.22
N ILE A 374 -0.22 -34.82 -13.20
CA ILE A 374 0.21 -34.10 -11.99
C ILE A 374 -0.60 -32.83 -11.78
N THR A 375 -0.80 -32.46 -10.51
CA THR A 375 -1.43 -31.18 -10.16
C THR A 375 -0.52 -30.02 -10.54
N VAL A 376 -1.09 -29.05 -11.22
CA VAL A 376 -0.46 -27.80 -11.63
C VAL A 376 -1.38 -26.63 -11.30
N HIS A 377 -0.82 -25.43 -11.27
CA HIS A 377 -1.62 -24.20 -11.20
C HIS A 377 -1.11 -23.17 -12.20
N ILE A 378 -2.03 -22.35 -12.71
CA ILE A 378 -1.76 -21.31 -13.70
C ILE A 378 -2.31 -19.98 -13.21
N ARG A 379 -1.54 -18.91 -13.36
CA ARG A 379 -2.01 -17.55 -13.05
C ARG A 379 -3.01 -17.08 -14.09
N VAL A 380 -4.12 -16.51 -13.61
CA VAL A 380 -5.18 -15.94 -14.46
C VAL A 380 -4.61 -14.87 -15.40
N THR A 381 -3.74 -14.00 -14.86
CA THR A 381 -3.09 -12.91 -15.60
C THR A 381 -2.20 -13.40 -16.75
N ASP A 382 -1.56 -14.56 -16.61
CA ASP A 382 -0.68 -15.11 -17.65
C ASP A 382 -1.47 -15.55 -18.88
N LEU A 383 -2.62 -16.20 -18.67
CA LEU A 383 -3.51 -16.56 -19.78
C LEU A 383 -4.15 -15.32 -20.41
N ILE A 384 -4.59 -14.35 -19.62
CA ILE A 384 -5.16 -13.10 -20.16
C ILE A 384 -4.15 -12.35 -21.03
N THR A 385 -2.90 -12.27 -20.58
CA THR A 385 -1.83 -11.64 -21.38
C THR A 385 -1.60 -12.39 -22.69
N ALA A 386 -1.59 -13.72 -22.66
CA ALA A 386 -1.45 -14.56 -23.86
C ALA A 386 -2.64 -14.38 -24.83
N MET A 387 -3.88 -14.25 -24.30
CA MET A 387 -5.09 -14.05 -25.12
C MET A 387 -5.10 -12.72 -25.89
N SER A 388 -4.50 -11.67 -25.33
CA SER A 388 -4.47 -10.31 -25.91
C SER A 388 -3.34 -10.07 -26.90
N SER A 389 -2.43 -11.04 -27.09
CA SER A 389 -1.21 -10.86 -27.88
C SER A 389 -1.39 -10.89 -29.41
N ALA A 390 -2.62 -10.96 -29.94
CA ALA A 390 -2.88 -10.97 -31.38
C ALA A 390 -3.56 -9.69 -31.89
N SER A 391 -2.85 -8.95 -32.73
CA SER A 391 -3.39 -8.05 -33.75
C SER A 391 -3.71 -8.86 -35.01
N GLY A 392 -5.00 -8.96 -35.38
CA GLY A 392 -5.43 -9.47 -36.68
C GLY A 392 -5.79 -10.96 -36.71
N ASP A 393 -6.88 -11.26 -37.40
CA ASP A 393 -7.49 -12.57 -37.71
C ASP A 393 -8.28 -13.27 -36.61
N GLU A 394 -9.51 -12.77 -36.43
CA GLU A 394 -10.65 -13.50 -35.88
C GLU A 394 -11.14 -14.60 -36.84
N SER A 395 -10.30 -15.61 -37.11
CA SER A 395 -10.81 -16.91 -37.52
C SER A 395 -11.17 -17.69 -36.26
N GLU A 396 -12.46 -17.65 -35.90
CA GLU A 396 -13.13 -18.27 -34.74
C GLU A 396 -13.05 -19.81 -34.66
N ALA A 397 -12.14 -20.48 -35.39
CA ALA A 397 -12.05 -21.93 -35.27
C ALA A 397 -11.65 -22.29 -33.81
N ALA A 398 -12.58 -22.94 -33.09
CA ALA A 398 -12.36 -23.37 -31.72
C ALA A 398 -11.24 -24.41 -31.69
N VAL A 399 -10.23 -24.16 -30.86
CA VAL A 399 -9.16 -25.14 -30.62
C VAL A 399 -9.51 -25.89 -29.35
N THR A 400 -9.32 -27.20 -29.37
CA THR A 400 -9.59 -28.07 -28.22
C THR A 400 -8.29 -28.32 -27.45
N LEU A 401 -8.37 -28.35 -26.13
CA LEU A 401 -7.29 -28.85 -25.27
C LEU A 401 -7.21 -30.38 -25.37
N PRO A 402 -6.04 -31.00 -25.11
CA PRO A 402 -4.79 -30.42 -24.60
C PRO A 402 -3.94 -29.68 -25.66
N ALA A 403 -3.18 -28.67 -25.25
CA ALA A 403 -2.23 -27.98 -26.12
C ALA A 403 -1.02 -28.88 -26.50
N PRO A 404 -0.39 -28.72 -27.67
CA PRO A 404 0.76 -29.53 -28.09
C PRO A 404 1.93 -29.50 -27.09
N ASP A 405 2.17 -28.34 -26.50
CA ASP A 405 3.22 -28.12 -25.52
C ASP A 405 2.90 -26.90 -24.63
N MET A 406 3.66 -26.76 -23.53
CA MET A 406 3.48 -25.66 -22.57
C MET A 406 3.77 -24.27 -23.17
N THR A 407 4.68 -24.16 -24.14
CA THR A 407 4.98 -22.89 -24.81
C THR A 407 3.78 -22.44 -25.62
N THR A 408 3.19 -23.35 -26.40
CA THR A 408 1.99 -23.10 -27.22
C THR A 408 0.82 -22.62 -26.36
N LEU A 409 0.67 -23.13 -25.13
CA LEU A 409 -0.36 -22.70 -24.18
C LEU A 409 -0.31 -21.19 -23.88
N PHE A 410 0.89 -20.60 -23.80
CA PHE A 410 1.09 -19.19 -23.45
C PHE A 410 1.49 -18.30 -24.65
N SER A 411 1.84 -18.87 -25.79
CA SER A 411 2.17 -18.12 -27.01
C SER A 411 1.04 -18.08 -28.03
N SER A 412 0.08 -19.02 -27.98
CA SER A 412 -1.07 -19.04 -28.87
C SER A 412 -2.31 -18.46 -28.19
N PRO A 413 -2.86 -17.32 -28.66
CA PRO A 413 -4.08 -16.73 -28.11
C PRO A 413 -5.27 -17.70 -28.12
N ARG A 414 -5.35 -18.61 -29.10
CA ARG A 414 -6.45 -19.58 -29.24
C ARG A 414 -6.39 -20.65 -28.14
N TYR A 415 -5.21 -21.23 -27.89
CA TYR A 415 -5.03 -22.18 -26.78
C TYR A 415 -5.17 -21.51 -25.41
N ALA A 416 -4.68 -20.27 -25.26
CA ALA A 416 -4.86 -19.50 -24.03
C ALA A 416 -6.35 -19.27 -23.71
N ARG A 417 -7.18 -18.92 -24.71
CA ARG A 417 -8.64 -18.81 -24.57
C ARG A 417 -9.29 -20.14 -24.20
N ALA A 418 -8.89 -21.23 -24.85
CA ALA A 418 -9.40 -22.57 -24.56
C ALA A 418 -9.09 -22.98 -23.12
N ALA A 419 -7.85 -22.75 -22.66
CA ALA A 419 -7.41 -22.98 -21.28
C ALA A 419 -8.17 -22.11 -20.27
N PHE A 420 -8.30 -20.81 -20.55
CA PHE A 420 -9.02 -19.88 -19.68
C PHE A 420 -10.48 -20.32 -19.45
N LYS A 421 -11.16 -20.77 -20.52
CA LYS A 421 -12.53 -21.29 -20.45
C LYS A 421 -12.60 -22.66 -19.76
N HIS A 422 -11.68 -23.58 -20.06
CA HIS A 422 -11.62 -24.91 -19.42
C HIS A 422 -11.44 -24.80 -17.90
N LEU A 423 -10.59 -23.88 -17.46
CA LEU A 423 -10.31 -23.61 -16.06
C LEU A 423 -11.38 -22.75 -15.37
N ASN A 424 -12.47 -22.42 -16.06
CA ASN A 424 -13.56 -21.60 -15.54
C ASN A 424 -13.09 -20.24 -14.98
N MET A 425 -12.01 -19.68 -15.54
CA MET A 425 -11.45 -18.43 -15.03
C MET A 425 -12.37 -17.22 -15.28
N ASP A 426 -13.37 -17.36 -16.15
CA ASP A 426 -14.44 -16.39 -16.41
C ASP A 426 -15.59 -16.46 -15.37
N LYS A 427 -15.62 -17.46 -14.48
CA LYS A 427 -16.68 -17.63 -13.49
C LYS A 427 -16.45 -16.89 -12.17
N GLY A 428 -15.41 -16.04 -12.12
CA GLY A 428 -15.14 -15.14 -11.01
C GLY A 428 -14.38 -15.77 -9.85
N ALA A 429 -14.34 -15.04 -8.74
CA ALA A 429 -13.38 -15.26 -7.65
C ALA A 429 -13.50 -16.61 -6.94
N SER A 430 -14.65 -17.30 -7.03
CA SER A 430 -14.87 -18.61 -6.39
C SER A 430 -13.95 -19.73 -6.87
N TYR A 431 -13.35 -19.58 -8.05
CA TYR A 431 -12.43 -20.58 -8.61
C TYR A 431 -10.97 -20.26 -8.32
N TYR A 432 -10.69 -19.07 -7.78
CA TYR A 432 -9.32 -18.61 -7.58
C TYR A 432 -8.76 -19.08 -6.24
N LYS A 433 -7.49 -19.45 -6.29
CA LYS A 433 -6.56 -19.64 -5.19
C LYS A 433 -5.41 -18.63 -5.31
N ILE A 434 -4.53 -18.60 -4.32
CA ILE A 434 -3.33 -17.76 -4.28
C ILE A 434 -2.08 -18.60 -4.58
N ASP A 435 -1.24 -18.10 -5.48
CA ASP A 435 0.09 -18.64 -5.76
C ASP A 435 0.95 -18.65 -4.48
N PRO A 436 1.55 -19.80 -4.09
CA PRO A 436 2.45 -19.88 -2.93
C PRO A 436 3.57 -18.84 -2.93
N ALA A 437 4.01 -18.37 -4.11
CA ALA A 437 5.03 -17.34 -4.23
C ALA A 437 4.61 -16.00 -3.59
N PHE A 438 3.31 -15.70 -3.50
CA PHE A 438 2.80 -14.52 -2.80
C PHE A 438 3.14 -14.59 -1.30
N TYR A 439 2.88 -15.72 -0.65
CA TYR A 439 3.20 -15.91 0.77
C TYR A 439 4.70 -16.05 1.03
N ALA A 440 5.50 -16.43 0.03
CA ALA A 440 6.95 -16.38 0.15
C ALA A 440 7.47 -14.92 0.26
N LYS A 441 6.75 -13.95 -0.33
CA LYS A 441 7.06 -12.52 -0.20
C LYS A 441 6.40 -11.89 1.04
N TYR A 442 5.18 -12.33 1.37
CA TYR A 442 4.38 -11.83 2.50
C TYR A 442 3.95 -12.98 3.45
N PRO A 443 4.89 -13.56 4.21
CA PRO A 443 4.61 -14.72 5.06
C PRO A 443 3.59 -14.45 6.16
N GLU A 444 3.51 -13.21 6.65
CA GLU A 444 2.55 -12.74 7.65
C GLU A 444 1.09 -12.79 7.17
N LEU A 445 0.86 -12.77 5.85
CA LEU A 445 -0.47 -12.89 5.26
C LEU A 445 -0.94 -14.35 5.13
N PHE A 446 -0.07 -15.33 5.39
CA PHE A 446 -0.40 -16.75 5.23
C PHE A 446 -1.24 -17.29 6.38
N ASP A 447 -2.41 -17.84 6.05
CA ASP A 447 -3.31 -18.48 7.00
C ASP A 447 -3.35 -20.00 6.84
N GLN A 448 -2.80 -20.70 7.83
CA GLN A 448 -2.77 -22.15 7.85
C GLN A 448 -4.17 -22.78 8.00
N SER A 449 -5.14 -22.04 8.54
CA SER A 449 -6.51 -22.53 8.73
C SER A 449 -7.34 -22.56 7.44
N ASN A 450 -6.82 -22.01 6.33
CA ASN A 450 -7.59 -21.79 5.12
C ASN A 450 -6.93 -22.43 3.87
N ASP A 451 -7.71 -23.13 3.04
CA ASP A 451 -7.22 -23.79 1.82
C ASP A 451 -7.15 -22.83 0.62
N LEU A 452 -6.67 -21.61 0.85
CA LEU A 452 -6.55 -20.58 -0.20
C LEU A 452 -5.29 -20.76 -1.05
N THR A 453 -4.29 -21.47 -0.55
CA THR A 453 -2.99 -21.60 -1.21
C THR A 453 -3.05 -22.71 -2.26
N ALA A 454 -2.62 -22.40 -3.48
CA ALA A 454 -2.58 -23.38 -4.54
C ALA A 454 -1.50 -24.43 -4.32
N ARG A 455 -1.76 -25.63 -4.84
CA ARG A 455 -0.90 -26.80 -4.78
C ARG A 455 -0.36 -27.14 -6.17
N GLY A 456 0.62 -28.04 -6.21
CA GLY A 456 1.20 -28.51 -7.46
C GLY A 456 2.24 -27.57 -8.06
N ILE A 457 2.63 -27.85 -9.30
CA ILE A 457 3.72 -27.14 -9.98
C ILE A 457 3.19 -25.90 -10.72
N PRO A 458 3.83 -24.72 -10.59
CA PRO A 458 3.43 -23.53 -11.34
C PRO A 458 3.73 -23.71 -12.83
N LEU A 459 2.70 -23.58 -13.66
CA LEU A 459 2.85 -23.44 -15.11
C LEU A 459 2.84 -21.96 -15.47
N ARG A 460 3.94 -21.50 -16.06
CA ARG A 460 4.19 -20.08 -16.31
C ARG A 460 4.86 -19.82 -17.66
N PRO A 461 4.60 -18.66 -18.28
CA PRO A 461 5.35 -18.18 -19.43
C PRO A 461 6.79 -17.79 -19.04
N LYS A 462 7.63 -17.52 -20.06
CA LYS A 462 9.03 -17.08 -19.86
C LYS A 462 9.13 -15.75 -19.11
N SER A 463 8.18 -14.84 -19.36
CA SER A 463 8.11 -13.52 -18.74
C SER A 463 6.73 -13.34 -18.12
N GLN A 464 6.72 -12.94 -16.86
CA GLN A 464 5.51 -12.69 -16.09
C GLN A 464 5.40 -11.20 -15.80
N LYS A 465 4.21 -10.63 -16.00
CA LYS A 465 3.90 -9.23 -15.65
C LYS A 465 3.14 -9.19 -14.32
N VAL A 466 3.31 -8.08 -13.62
CA VAL A 466 2.51 -7.71 -12.44
C VAL A 466 1.53 -6.62 -12.87
N LEU A 467 0.32 -6.67 -12.33
CA LEU A 467 -0.69 -5.65 -12.59
C LEU A 467 -0.25 -4.29 -12.02
N THR A 468 -0.57 -3.22 -12.73
CA THR A 468 -0.24 -1.85 -12.33
C THR A 468 -1.26 -1.29 -11.35
N TYR A 469 -0.84 -0.28 -10.57
CA TYR A 469 -1.68 0.50 -9.68
C TYR A 469 -1.80 1.96 -10.20
N PRO A 470 -2.88 2.68 -9.87
CA PRO A 470 -3.08 4.04 -10.35
C PRO A 470 -2.04 4.99 -9.75
N ARG A 471 -1.76 6.08 -10.46
CA ARG A 471 -1.01 7.20 -9.90
C ARG A 471 -1.85 7.90 -8.82
N PRO A 472 -1.23 8.66 -7.91
CA PRO A 472 -1.96 9.51 -6.96
C PRO A 472 -2.93 10.46 -7.67
N LEU A 473 -4.05 10.78 -7.02
CA LEU A 473 -5.02 11.76 -7.52
C LEU A 473 -4.37 13.11 -7.76
N ASP A 474 -4.63 13.67 -8.93
CA ASP A 474 -4.27 15.04 -9.30
C ASP A 474 -5.54 15.85 -9.67
N PRO A 475 -5.49 17.19 -9.61
CA PRO A 475 -6.65 18.03 -9.87
C PRO A 475 -7.32 17.80 -11.24
N SER A 476 -6.54 17.48 -12.29
CA SER A 476 -7.09 17.22 -13.63
C SER A 476 -7.90 15.93 -13.64
N THR A 477 -7.41 14.89 -12.96
CA THR A 477 -8.14 13.62 -12.83
C THR A 477 -9.43 13.80 -12.03
N VAL A 478 -9.40 14.58 -10.94
CA VAL A 478 -10.59 14.90 -10.13
C VAL A 478 -11.65 15.61 -10.97
N GLU A 479 -11.25 16.63 -11.73
CA GLU A 479 -12.17 17.38 -12.58
C GLU A 479 -12.77 16.50 -13.68
N THR A 480 -11.96 15.61 -14.27
CA THR A 480 -12.45 14.65 -15.27
C THR A 480 -13.50 13.72 -14.68
N TYR A 481 -13.28 13.21 -13.46
CA TYR A 481 -14.25 12.37 -12.77
C TYR A 481 -15.57 13.10 -12.48
N ARG A 482 -15.48 14.34 -12.00
CA ARG A 482 -16.66 15.18 -11.74
C ARG A 482 -17.45 15.42 -13.02
N SER A 483 -16.78 15.95 -14.04
CA SER A 483 -17.39 16.25 -15.35
C SER A 483 -18.06 15.02 -15.98
N PHE A 484 -17.40 13.85 -15.92
CA PHE A 484 -17.95 12.61 -16.49
C PHE A 484 -19.18 12.10 -15.72
N ILE A 485 -19.15 12.13 -14.38
CA ILE A 485 -20.29 11.73 -13.54
C ILE A 485 -21.48 12.67 -13.79
N ASP A 486 -21.23 13.98 -13.85
CA ASP A 486 -22.28 14.97 -14.13
C ASP A 486 -22.92 14.71 -15.50
N PHE A 487 -22.10 14.66 -16.55
CA PHE A 487 -22.58 14.42 -17.92
C PHE A 487 -23.40 13.14 -18.04
N SER A 488 -22.89 12.03 -17.50
CA SER A 488 -23.51 10.71 -17.72
C SER A 488 -24.81 10.54 -16.95
N MET A 489 -24.89 11.09 -15.73
CA MET A 489 -26.10 11.03 -14.91
C MET A 489 -27.17 11.98 -15.44
N ASP A 490 -26.79 13.19 -15.88
CA ASP A 490 -27.74 14.15 -16.43
C ASP A 490 -28.31 13.66 -17.77
N ALA A 491 -27.46 13.06 -18.63
CA ALA A 491 -27.91 12.42 -19.86
C ALA A 491 -28.91 11.27 -19.59
N THR A 492 -28.64 10.43 -18.60
CA THR A 492 -29.53 9.30 -18.26
C THR A 492 -30.91 9.78 -17.77
N ASN A 493 -30.94 10.86 -16.99
CA ASN A 493 -32.20 11.47 -16.52
C ASN A 493 -32.99 12.06 -17.70
N THR A 494 -32.35 12.84 -18.58
CA THR A 494 -33.04 13.44 -19.74
C THR A 494 -33.64 12.40 -20.69
N ILE A 495 -32.99 11.25 -20.88
CA ILE A 495 -33.51 10.16 -21.72
C ILE A 495 -34.69 9.45 -21.04
N SER A 496 -34.66 9.30 -19.71
CA SER A 496 -35.73 8.66 -18.94
C SER A 496 -37.00 9.51 -18.87
N ASP A 497 -36.86 10.83 -18.90
CA ASP A 497 -37.96 11.80 -18.87
C ASP A 497 -38.54 12.13 -20.27
N ALA A 498 -37.94 11.60 -21.35
CA ALA A 498 -38.48 11.77 -22.69
C ALA A 498 -39.84 11.03 -22.80
N PRO A 499 -40.93 11.70 -23.21
CA PRO A 499 -42.22 11.05 -23.34
C PRO A 499 -42.09 9.93 -24.37
N THR A 500 -42.44 8.70 -23.98
CA THR A 500 -42.60 7.58 -24.90
C THR A 500 -43.60 7.98 -25.97
N GLY A 501 -43.08 8.34 -27.15
CA GLY A 501 -43.89 8.76 -28.29
C GLY A 501 -44.89 7.67 -28.66
N THR A 502 -46.14 8.09 -28.73
CA THR A 502 -47.31 7.38 -29.27
C THR A 502 -47.10 6.85 -30.68
#